data_AF-X0Y559-F1
#
_entry.id   AF-X0Y559-F1
#
_cell.length_a   1.000
_cell.length_b   1.000
_cell.length_c   1.000
_cell.angle_alpha   90.00
_cell.angle_beta   90.00
_cell.angle_gamma   90.00
#
_symmetry.space_group_name_H-M   'P 1'
#
loop_
_entity.id
_entity.type
_entity.pdbx_description
1 polymer ?
#
loop_
_entity_poly.entity_id
_entity_poly.type
_entity_poly.pdbx_seq_one_letter_code
_entity_poly.pdbx_strand_id
1 'polypeptide(L)'
;MAVSYARIMFAGTLIIFFVNIANAILRSEGSVKRAMFAMTLGAVINIVLDPIFIYTFGLGVAGAAWATILSLFITSLLLFNWLFLKKDSYVSFSFRKFRFNREIVRDILRVGLPASAQQLSMSFTMLMINLFLVRVGGTDGVAIYITGWRVATIAILPLLGIATAVVSVSGAAFGQGAFKKINIAFMHALKIGIIIEVVVGIAVFFLAPQITAVFTRAQGASRIAGDLI
;
A
#
# COMPACT_ATOMS: atom_id res chain seq x y z
N MET A 1 18.49 -8.82 15.08
CA MET A 1 17.23 -8.04 14.96
C MET A 1 16.53 -8.23 13.62
N ALA A 2 17.21 -8.09 12.48
CA ALA A 2 16.58 -8.27 11.16
C ALA A 2 16.03 -9.70 10.91
N VAL A 3 16.75 -10.75 11.34
CA VAL A 3 16.35 -12.15 11.14
C VAL A 3 15.07 -12.51 11.92
N SER A 4 14.92 -12.02 13.16
CA SER A 4 13.73 -12.28 13.96
C SER A 4 12.49 -11.58 13.39
N TYR A 5 12.63 -10.32 12.97
CA TYR A 5 11.60 -9.58 12.26
C TYR A 5 11.16 -10.31 10.98
N ALA A 6 12.12 -10.68 10.13
CA ALA A 6 11.85 -11.36 8.87
C ALA A 6 11.15 -12.70 9.09
N ARG A 7 11.60 -13.53 10.05
CA ARG A 7 10.98 -14.82 10.34
C ARG A 7 9.51 -14.68 10.75
N ILE A 8 9.19 -13.69 11.58
CA ILE A 8 7.82 -13.40 12.00
C ILE A 8 6.99 -13.00 10.77
N MET A 9 7.44 -12.01 10.00
CA MET A 9 6.76 -11.56 8.78
C MET A 9 6.54 -12.69 7.77
N PHE A 10 7.55 -13.54 7.56
CA PHE A 10 7.43 -14.71 6.68
C PHE A 10 6.40 -15.72 7.19
N ALA A 11 6.33 -15.96 8.50
CA ALA A 11 5.29 -16.81 9.08
C ALA A 11 3.87 -16.22 8.86
N GLY A 12 3.74 -14.89 8.84
CA GLY A 12 2.48 -14.18 8.57
C GLY A 12 2.10 -14.04 7.09
N THR A 13 2.92 -14.53 6.15
CA THR A 13 2.74 -14.29 4.70
C THR A 13 1.36 -14.71 4.19
N LEU A 14 0.81 -15.82 4.70
CA LEU A 14 -0.51 -16.31 4.28
C LEU A 14 -1.62 -15.32 4.66
N ILE A 15 -1.52 -14.70 5.84
CA ILE A 15 -2.46 -13.67 6.31
C ILE A 15 -2.32 -12.41 5.46
N ILE A 16 -1.08 -11.98 5.19
CA ILE A 16 -0.78 -10.82 4.35
C ILE A 16 -1.40 -11.00 2.95
N PHE A 17 -1.18 -12.15 2.31
CA PHE A 17 -1.76 -12.44 1.00
C PHE A 17 -3.29 -12.48 1.06
N PHE A 18 -3.87 -13.14 2.06
CA PHE A 18 -5.32 -13.20 2.20
C PHE A 18 -5.94 -11.81 2.32
N VAL A 19 -5.42 -10.94 3.19
CA VAL A 19 -5.94 -9.57 3.36
C VAL A 19 -5.86 -8.79 2.05
N ASN A 20 -4.75 -8.87 1.33
CA ASN A 20 -4.57 -8.17 0.06
C ASN A 20 -5.54 -8.68 -1.03
N ILE A 21 -5.68 -10.00 -1.16
CA ILE A 21 -6.59 -10.63 -2.13
C ILE A 21 -8.04 -10.30 -1.79
N ALA A 22 -8.46 -10.47 -0.53
CA ALA A 22 -9.80 -10.18 -0.06
C ALA A 22 -10.17 -8.70 -0.28
N ASN A 23 -9.23 -7.78 -0.02
CA ASN A 23 -9.45 -6.36 -0.27
C ASN A 23 -9.57 -6.05 -1.76
N ALA A 24 -8.73 -6.68 -2.60
CA ALA A 24 -8.82 -6.54 -4.06
C ALA A 24 -10.16 -7.08 -4.62
N ILE A 25 -10.69 -8.17 -4.07
CA ILE A 25 -12.01 -8.71 -4.43
C ILE A 25 -13.10 -7.68 -4.11
N LEU A 26 -13.16 -7.18 -2.87
CA LEU A 26 -14.16 -6.19 -2.46
C LEU A 26 -14.11 -4.91 -3.31
N ARG A 27 -12.91 -4.43 -3.67
CA ARG A 27 -12.77 -3.28 -4.59
C ARG A 27 -13.29 -3.59 -5.99
N SER A 28 -13.01 -4.79 -6.50
CA SER A 28 -13.38 -5.20 -7.85
C SER A 28 -14.90 -5.38 -8.02
N GLU A 29 -15.62 -5.74 -6.97
CA GLU A 29 -17.09 -5.78 -6.98
C GLU A 29 -17.77 -4.42 -6.66
N GLY A 30 -16.98 -3.36 -6.42
CA GLY A 30 -17.49 -2.03 -6.10
C GLY A 30 -17.78 -1.77 -4.61
N SER A 31 -17.51 -2.74 -3.72
CA SER A 31 -17.63 -2.64 -2.25
C SER A 31 -16.49 -1.82 -1.62
N VAL A 32 -16.16 -0.65 -2.19
CA VAL A 32 -15.01 0.19 -1.79
C VAL A 32 -15.09 0.61 -0.32
N LYS A 33 -16.29 0.94 0.19
CA LYS A 33 -16.46 1.34 1.61
C LYS A 33 -16.07 0.23 2.59
N ARG A 34 -16.42 -1.03 2.28
CA ARG A 34 -16.03 -2.19 3.10
C ARG A 34 -14.53 -2.42 3.03
N ALA A 35 -13.95 -2.38 1.83
CA ALA A 35 -12.52 -2.49 1.61
C ALA A 35 -11.73 -1.43 2.42
N MET A 36 -12.17 -0.17 2.39
CA MET A 36 -11.58 0.92 3.16
C MET A 36 -11.70 0.65 4.67
N PHE A 37 -12.90 0.35 5.16
CA PHE A 37 -13.11 0.09 6.59
C PHE A 37 -12.21 -1.02 7.13
N ALA A 38 -12.05 -2.12 6.39
CA ALA A 38 -11.16 -3.21 6.80
C ALA A 38 -9.70 -2.75 6.93
N MET A 39 -9.18 -2.00 5.94
CA MET A 39 -7.80 -1.51 6.01
C MET A 39 -7.60 -0.47 7.12
N THR A 40 -8.57 0.43 7.30
CA THR A 40 -8.54 1.42 8.38
C THR A 40 -8.56 0.74 9.74
N LEU A 41 -9.43 -0.26 9.95
CA LEU A 41 -9.47 -1.01 11.19
C LEU A 41 -8.12 -1.69 11.48
N GLY A 42 -7.54 -2.35 10.48
CA GLY A 42 -6.22 -2.97 10.62
C GLY A 42 -5.13 -1.97 11.00
N ALA A 43 -5.11 -0.81 10.33
CA ALA A 43 -4.16 0.26 10.64
C ALA A 43 -4.35 0.81 12.06
N VAL A 44 -5.58 1.05 12.50
CA VAL A 44 -5.89 1.52 13.86
C VAL A 44 -5.45 0.50 14.90
N ILE A 45 -5.77 -0.78 14.69
CA ILE A 45 -5.32 -1.86 15.59
C ILE A 45 -3.80 -1.90 15.63
N ASN A 46 -3.12 -1.78 14.50
CA ASN A 46 -1.65 -1.79 14.46
C ASN A 46 -1.05 -0.62 15.24
N ILE A 47 -1.57 0.60 15.08
CA ILE A 47 -1.14 1.79 15.82
C ILE A 47 -1.27 1.59 17.33
N VAL A 48 -2.33 0.90 17.79
CA VAL A 48 -2.54 0.62 19.21
C VAL A 48 -1.61 -0.50 19.71
N LEU A 49 -1.40 -1.54 18.91
CA LEU A 49 -0.60 -2.70 19.30
C LEU A 49 0.91 -2.42 19.29
N ASP A 50 1.39 -1.51 18.43
CA ASP A 50 2.81 -1.21 18.29
C ASP A 50 3.43 -0.76 19.63
N PRO A 51 2.93 0.27 20.35
CA PRO A 51 3.49 0.66 21.64
C PRO A 51 3.43 -0.45 22.70
N ILE A 52 2.36 -1.25 22.69
CA ILE A 52 2.17 -2.36 23.65
C ILE A 52 3.25 -3.43 23.44
N PHE A 53 3.48 -3.84 22.19
CA PHE A 53 4.45 -4.89 21.89
C PHE A 53 5.88 -4.40 21.96
N ILE A 54 6.14 -3.16 21.54
CA ILE A 54 7.49 -2.59 21.52
C ILE A 54 7.94 -2.23 22.94
N TYR A 55 7.14 -1.46 23.69
CA TYR A 55 7.56 -0.89 24.98
C TYR A 55 7.08 -1.71 26.17
N THR A 56 5.80 -2.10 26.22
CA THR A 56 5.25 -2.80 27.40
C THR A 56 5.79 -4.23 27.51
N PHE A 57 5.84 -4.97 26.40
CA PHE A 57 6.43 -6.32 26.37
C PHE A 57 7.94 -6.33 26.10
N GLY A 58 8.55 -5.18 25.82
CA GLY A 58 10.00 -5.06 25.59
C GLY A 58 10.53 -5.83 24.39
N LEU A 59 9.69 -6.17 23.41
CA LEU A 59 10.07 -7.00 22.25
C LEU A 59 10.80 -6.20 21.15
N GLY A 60 10.88 -4.88 21.29
CA GLY A 60 11.55 -3.99 20.34
C GLY A 60 11.06 -4.20 18.90
N VAL A 61 11.99 -4.33 17.95
CA VAL A 61 11.68 -4.52 16.52
C VAL A 61 10.87 -5.79 16.25
N ALA A 62 11.07 -6.86 17.03
CA ALA A 62 10.26 -8.07 16.88
C ALA A 62 8.80 -7.84 17.32
N GLY A 63 8.58 -6.95 18.29
CA GLY A 63 7.26 -6.51 18.73
C GLY A 63 6.46 -5.84 17.61
N ALA A 64 7.10 -4.97 16.83
CA ALA A 64 6.46 -4.33 15.67
C ALA A 64 5.99 -5.35 14.61
N ALA A 65 6.78 -6.41 14.36
CA ALA A 65 6.38 -7.49 13.45
C ALA A 65 5.14 -8.24 13.96
N TRP A 66 5.10 -8.55 15.26
CA TRP A 66 3.95 -9.21 15.89
C TRP A 66 2.69 -8.35 15.85
N ALA A 67 2.80 -7.06 16.18
CA ALA A 67 1.69 -6.11 16.09
C ALA A 67 1.14 -6.00 14.65
N THR A 68 2.03 -6.02 13.65
CA THR A 68 1.64 -6.01 12.23
C THR A 68 0.87 -7.28 11.86
N ILE A 69 1.36 -8.46 12.22
CA ILE A 69 0.68 -9.72 11.87
C ILE A 69 -0.64 -9.85 12.61
N LEU A 70 -0.69 -9.48 13.89
CA LEU A 70 -1.90 -9.61 14.71
C LEU A 70 -3.00 -8.66 14.23
N SER A 71 -2.66 -7.43 13.86
CA SER A 71 -3.60 -6.48 13.26
C SER A 71 -4.13 -6.95 11.91
N LEU A 72 -3.26 -7.49 11.05
CA LEU A 72 -3.66 -8.12 9.79
C LEU A 72 -4.50 -9.38 10.01
N PHE A 73 -4.22 -10.16 11.06
CA PHE A 73 -4.99 -11.33 11.42
C PHE A 73 -6.42 -10.96 11.81
N ILE A 74 -6.60 -9.96 12.68
CA ILE A 74 -7.93 -9.46 13.05
C ILE A 74 -8.67 -8.90 11.82
N THR A 75 -7.96 -8.18 10.95
CA THR A 75 -8.51 -7.69 9.68
C THR A 75 -8.92 -8.84 8.76
N SER A 76 -8.12 -9.91 8.71
CA SER A 76 -8.40 -11.11 7.92
C SER A 76 -9.67 -11.81 8.38
N LEU A 77 -9.92 -11.88 9.69
CA LEU A 77 -11.14 -12.47 10.24
C LEU A 77 -12.39 -11.67 9.84
N LEU A 78 -12.31 -10.33 9.86
CA LEU A 78 -13.39 -9.47 9.40
C LEU A 78 -13.68 -9.68 7.90
N LEU A 79 -12.64 -9.68 7.07
CA LEU A 79 -12.75 -9.90 5.64
C LEU A 79 -13.28 -11.31 5.32
N PHE A 80 -12.84 -12.32 6.07
CA PHE A 80 -13.33 -13.69 5.95
C PHE A 80 -14.83 -13.77 6.27
N ASN A 81 -15.26 -13.12 7.34
CA ASN A 81 -16.67 -13.06 7.70
C ASN A 81 -17.53 -12.43 6.59
N TRP A 82 -17.08 -11.33 5.99
CA TRP A 82 -17.83 -10.67 4.91
C TRP A 82 -17.89 -11.46 3.60
N LEU A 83 -16.79 -12.13 3.23
CA LEU A 83 -16.71 -12.88 1.97
C LEU A 83 -17.37 -14.26 2.06
N PHE A 84 -17.22 -14.97 3.19
CA PHE A 84 -17.62 -16.37 3.29
C PHE A 84 -18.87 -16.62 4.12
N LEU A 85 -19.06 -15.88 5.22
CA LEU A 85 -20.14 -16.15 6.18
C LEU A 85 -21.39 -15.32 5.89
N LYS A 86 -21.23 -13.99 5.76
CA LYS A 86 -22.36 -13.09 5.50
C LYS A 86 -22.94 -13.26 4.10
N LYS A 87 -22.12 -13.63 3.10
CA LYS A 87 -22.50 -13.74 1.68
C LYS A 87 -23.17 -12.48 1.09
N ASP A 88 -23.04 -11.33 1.76
CA ASP A 88 -23.52 -10.02 1.30
C ASP A 88 -22.59 -9.41 0.23
N SER A 89 -21.65 -10.19 -0.30
CA SER A 89 -20.71 -9.78 -1.35
C SER A 89 -21.28 -10.21 -2.71
N TYR A 90 -21.06 -9.41 -3.75
CA TYR A 90 -21.57 -9.72 -5.10
C TYR A 90 -20.99 -11.06 -5.61
N VAL A 91 -19.78 -11.39 -5.16
CA VAL A 91 -19.13 -12.67 -5.45
C VAL A 91 -19.52 -13.73 -4.41
N SER A 92 -20.15 -14.82 -4.88
CA SER A 92 -20.49 -15.99 -4.09
C SER A 92 -19.30 -16.94 -3.97
N PHE A 93 -18.72 -17.06 -2.77
CA PHE A 93 -17.71 -18.09 -2.50
C PHE A 93 -18.39 -19.40 -2.08
N SER A 94 -18.20 -20.43 -2.90
CA SER A 94 -18.64 -21.80 -2.57
C SER A 94 -17.55 -22.78 -2.99
N PHE A 95 -16.82 -23.31 -2.01
CA PHE A 95 -15.81 -24.35 -2.23
C PHE A 95 -16.36 -25.56 -2.99
N ARG A 96 -17.65 -25.89 -2.81
CA ARG A 96 -18.33 -26.98 -3.52
C ARG A 96 -18.55 -26.71 -5.03
N LYS A 97 -18.53 -25.44 -5.45
CA LYS A 97 -18.70 -25.03 -6.86
C LYS A 97 -17.36 -24.68 -7.53
N PHE A 98 -16.25 -24.82 -6.81
CA PHE A 98 -14.93 -24.56 -7.35
C PHE A 98 -14.59 -25.60 -8.44
N ARG A 99 -14.24 -25.11 -9.63
CA ARG A 99 -13.68 -25.91 -10.72
C ARG A 99 -12.40 -25.23 -11.16
N PHE A 100 -11.32 -25.99 -11.20
CA PHE A 100 -10.06 -25.49 -11.72
C PHE A 100 -10.21 -25.15 -13.21
N ASN A 101 -9.91 -23.91 -13.56
CA ASN A 101 -9.89 -23.46 -14.96
C ASN A 101 -8.54 -22.80 -15.24
N ARG A 102 -7.77 -23.42 -16.15
CA ARG A 102 -6.44 -22.95 -16.54
C ARG A 102 -6.47 -21.59 -17.23
N GLU A 103 -7.54 -21.26 -17.95
CA GLU A 103 -7.71 -19.97 -18.62
C GLU A 103 -7.83 -18.83 -17.60
N ILE A 104 -8.64 -19.02 -16.55
CA ILE A 104 -8.77 -18.05 -15.45
C ILE A 104 -7.42 -17.82 -14.77
N VAL A 105 -6.69 -18.90 -14.47
CA VAL A 105 -5.35 -18.79 -13.87
C VAL A 105 -4.39 -18.03 -14.78
N ARG A 106 -4.42 -18.32 -16.09
CA ARG A 106 -3.58 -17.62 -17.08
C ARG A 106 -3.92 -16.13 -17.15
N ASP A 107 -5.19 -15.76 -17.12
CA ASP A 107 -5.61 -14.36 -17.15
C ASP A 107 -5.18 -13.60 -15.89
N ILE A 108 -5.31 -14.22 -14.72
CA ILE A 108 -4.79 -13.65 -13.46
C ILE A 108 -3.27 -13.45 -13.54
N LEU A 109 -2.53 -14.47 -13.97
CA LEU A 109 -1.06 -14.39 -14.07
C LEU A 109 -0.59 -13.41 -15.15
N ARG A 110 -1.35 -13.23 -16.23
CA ARG A 110 -1.04 -12.26 -17.30
C ARG A 110 -1.00 -10.82 -16.79
N VAL A 111 -1.74 -10.50 -15.73
CA VAL A 111 -1.70 -9.19 -15.06
C VAL A 111 -0.79 -9.21 -13.84
N GLY A 112 -0.85 -10.28 -13.04
CA GLY A 112 -0.12 -10.40 -11.78
C GLY A 112 1.41 -10.49 -11.95
N LEU A 113 1.90 -11.22 -12.96
CA LEU A 113 3.34 -11.35 -13.19
C LEU A 113 3.99 -10.02 -13.63
N PRO A 114 3.47 -9.28 -14.63
CA PRO A 114 4.00 -7.97 -14.97
C PRO A 114 3.94 -6.97 -13.81
N ALA A 115 2.83 -6.95 -13.05
CA ALA A 115 2.70 -6.07 -11.89
C ALA A 115 3.74 -6.40 -10.79
N SER A 116 3.99 -7.68 -10.56
CA SER A 116 5.03 -8.13 -9.62
C SER A 116 6.43 -7.76 -10.12
N ALA A 117 6.70 -7.92 -11.42
CA ALA A 117 7.97 -7.53 -12.03
C ALA A 117 8.20 -6.02 -11.96
N GLN A 118 7.16 -5.20 -12.15
CA GLN A 118 7.22 -3.76 -11.95
C GLN A 118 7.60 -3.41 -10.51
N GLN A 119 7.00 -4.09 -9.52
CA GLN A 119 7.29 -3.83 -8.11
C GLN A 119 8.72 -4.26 -7.72
N LEU A 120 9.21 -5.36 -8.30
CA LEU A 120 10.60 -5.81 -8.16
C LEU A 120 11.58 -4.80 -8.80
N SER A 121 11.26 -4.33 -10.00
CA SER A 121 12.06 -3.31 -10.70
C SER A 121 12.16 -2.02 -9.87
N MET A 122 11.03 -1.53 -9.33
CA MET A 122 11.01 -0.36 -8.46
C MET A 122 11.85 -0.57 -7.19
N SER A 123 11.78 -1.75 -6.58
CA SER A 123 12.58 -2.10 -5.39
C SER A 123 14.07 -2.14 -5.71
N PHE A 124 14.44 -2.67 -6.89
CA PHE A 124 15.82 -2.70 -7.36
C PHE A 124 16.36 -1.29 -7.65
N THR A 125 15.57 -0.43 -8.30
CA THR A 125 15.91 0.98 -8.52
C THR A 125 16.12 1.72 -7.21
N MET A 126 15.23 1.51 -6.23
CA MET A 126 15.36 2.11 -4.89
C MET A 126 16.66 1.67 -4.19
N LEU A 127 17.03 0.39 -4.31
CA LEU A 127 18.27 -0.14 -3.76
C LEU A 127 19.50 0.48 -4.43
N MET A 128 19.49 0.59 -5.76
CA MET A 128 20.57 1.23 -6.53
C MET A 128 20.74 2.70 -6.11
N ILE A 129 19.64 3.47 -6.05
CA ILE A 129 19.66 4.86 -5.63
C ILE A 129 20.26 5.00 -4.22
N ASN A 130 19.83 4.17 -3.26
CA ASN A 130 20.40 4.20 -1.91
C ASN A 130 21.91 3.90 -1.91
N LEU A 131 22.38 2.91 -2.68
CA LEU A 131 23.81 2.60 -2.79
C LEU A 131 24.62 3.76 -3.40
N PHE A 132 24.08 4.44 -4.42
CA PHE A 132 24.69 5.63 -4.99
C PHE A 132 24.75 6.78 -3.98
N LEU A 133 23.66 7.04 -3.25
CA LEU A 133 23.60 8.10 -2.24
C LEU A 133 24.59 7.87 -1.09
N VAL A 134 24.74 6.64 -0.62
CA VAL A 134 25.75 6.32 0.41
C VAL A 134 27.16 6.65 -0.07
N ARG A 135 27.46 6.43 -1.35
CA ARG A 135 28.79 6.70 -1.93
C ARG A 135 29.05 8.19 -2.20
N VAL A 136 28.02 8.95 -2.61
CA VAL A 136 28.17 10.34 -3.07
C VAL A 136 27.88 11.35 -1.95
N GLY A 137 26.85 11.12 -1.15
CA GLY A 137 26.36 12.04 -0.13
C GLY A 137 26.63 11.62 1.31
N GLY A 138 27.32 10.49 1.53
CA GLY A 138 27.53 9.93 2.86
C GLY A 138 26.22 9.65 3.60
N THR A 139 26.25 9.62 4.93
CA THR A 139 25.06 9.38 5.75
C THR A 139 24.03 10.51 5.67
N ASP A 140 24.49 11.75 5.49
CA ASP A 140 23.63 12.94 5.49
C ASP A 140 22.83 13.06 4.19
N GLY A 141 23.45 12.80 3.03
CA GLY A 141 22.75 12.76 1.75
C GLY A 141 21.68 11.67 1.70
N VAL A 142 21.94 10.51 2.30
CA VAL A 142 20.94 9.43 2.44
C VAL A 142 19.77 9.88 3.32
N ALA A 143 20.04 10.55 4.45
CA ALA A 143 18.99 11.04 5.35
C ALA A 143 18.11 12.12 4.69
N ILE A 144 18.71 13.04 3.93
CA ILE A 144 17.99 14.05 3.12
C ILE A 144 17.09 13.35 2.10
N TYR A 145 17.64 12.44 1.31
CA TYR A 145 16.88 11.73 0.29
C TYR A 145 15.73 10.91 0.87
N ILE A 146 15.96 10.14 1.94
CA ILE A 146 14.90 9.33 2.56
C ILE A 146 13.79 10.21 3.11
N THR A 147 14.13 11.38 3.65
CA THR A 147 13.15 12.35 4.15
C THR A 147 12.31 12.92 3.01
N GLY A 148 12.93 13.45 1.96
CA GLY A 148 12.20 13.95 0.78
C GLY A 148 11.37 12.85 0.10
N TRP A 149 11.92 11.64 -0.01
CA TRP A 149 11.21 10.50 -0.58
C TRP A 149 9.99 10.08 0.24
N ARG A 150 10.02 10.19 1.58
CA ARG A 150 8.83 9.96 2.42
C ARG A 150 7.73 10.99 2.16
N VAL A 151 8.08 12.24 1.88
CA VAL A 151 7.09 13.27 1.51
C VAL A 151 6.48 12.93 0.15
N ALA A 152 7.30 12.58 -0.84
CA ALA A 152 6.83 12.14 -2.17
C ALA A 152 5.95 10.87 -2.11
N THR A 153 6.42 9.88 -1.34
CA THR A 153 5.64 8.92 -0.52
C THR A 153 4.15 9.21 -0.35
N ILE A 154 3.91 10.18 0.52
CA ILE A 154 2.58 10.57 0.97
C ILE A 154 1.84 11.33 -0.13
N ALA A 155 2.55 12.17 -0.89
CA ALA A 155 1.99 12.97 -1.96
C ALA A 155 1.36 12.11 -3.07
N ILE A 156 1.92 10.93 -3.38
CA ILE A 156 1.43 10.05 -4.46
C ILE A 156 0.25 9.14 -4.03
N LEU A 157 -0.10 9.09 -2.74
CA LEU A 157 -1.19 8.22 -2.23
C LEU A 157 -2.56 8.48 -2.90
N PRO A 158 -2.99 9.74 -3.15
CA PRO A 158 -4.23 10.02 -3.87
C PRO A 158 -4.22 9.43 -5.29
N LEU A 159 -3.08 9.54 -5.99
CA LEU A 159 -2.91 9.00 -7.34
C LEU A 159 -3.00 7.47 -7.34
N LEU A 160 -2.42 6.79 -6.35
CA LEU A 160 -2.58 5.35 -6.17
C LEU A 160 -4.05 4.97 -5.95
N GLY A 161 -4.78 5.75 -5.15
CA GLY A 161 -6.22 5.57 -4.96
C GLY A 161 -6.99 5.66 -6.28
N ILE A 162 -6.73 6.69 -7.07
CA ILE A 162 -7.35 6.89 -8.40
C ILE A 162 -6.98 5.74 -9.34
N ALA A 163 -5.71 5.33 -9.39
CA ALA A 163 -5.25 4.24 -10.24
C ALA A 163 -5.99 2.93 -9.92
N THR A 164 -6.16 2.59 -8.64
CA THR A 164 -6.91 1.39 -8.25
C THR A 164 -8.39 1.47 -8.63
N ALA A 165 -9.01 2.64 -8.52
CA ALA A 165 -10.39 2.85 -8.95
C ALA A 165 -10.55 2.69 -10.47
N VAL A 166 -9.62 3.23 -11.27
CA VAL A 166 -9.60 3.07 -12.73
C VAL A 166 -9.49 1.61 -13.12
N VAL A 167 -8.65 0.82 -12.45
CA VAL A 167 -8.51 -0.62 -12.73
C VAL A 167 -9.84 -1.35 -12.51
N SER A 168 -10.53 -1.12 -11.39
CA SER A 168 -11.82 -1.76 -11.11
C SER A 168 -12.93 -1.32 -12.07
N VAL A 169 -13.05 -0.01 -12.35
CA VAL A 169 -14.05 0.53 -13.28
C VAL A 169 -13.81 0.06 -14.71
N SER A 170 -12.54 0.06 -15.15
CA SER A 170 -12.16 -0.39 -16.49
C SER A 170 -12.36 -1.89 -16.65
N GLY A 171 -12.06 -2.69 -15.62
CA GLY A 171 -12.31 -4.13 -15.61
C GLY A 171 -13.80 -4.45 -15.75
N ALA A 172 -14.67 -3.75 -15.00
CA ALA A 172 -16.12 -3.90 -15.12
C ALA A 172 -16.64 -3.49 -16.51
N ALA A 173 -16.14 -2.37 -17.07
CA ALA A 173 -16.50 -1.91 -18.40
C ALA A 173 -16.02 -2.87 -19.51
N PHE A 174 -14.82 -3.44 -19.37
CA PHE A 174 -14.29 -4.45 -20.28
C PHE A 174 -15.16 -5.71 -20.29
N GLY A 175 -15.58 -6.19 -19.11
CA GLY A 175 -16.49 -7.35 -18.99
C GLY A 175 -17.88 -7.12 -19.61
N GLN A 176 -18.33 -5.87 -19.69
CA GLN A 176 -19.59 -5.48 -20.36
C GLN A 176 -19.44 -5.23 -21.86
N GLY A 177 -18.23 -5.34 -22.43
CA GLY A 177 -17.93 -4.94 -23.82
C GLY A 177 -18.02 -3.42 -24.06
N ALA A 178 -18.11 -2.62 -22.99
CA ALA A 178 -18.33 -1.18 -23.05
C ALA A 178 -17.01 -0.40 -23.16
N PHE A 179 -16.21 -0.67 -24.19
CA PHE A 179 -14.86 -0.11 -24.34
C PHE A 179 -14.80 1.43 -24.33
N LYS A 180 -15.85 2.11 -24.81
CA LYS A 180 -15.94 3.59 -24.73
C LYS A 180 -15.89 4.09 -23.28
N LYS A 181 -16.51 3.35 -22.34
CA LYS A 181 -16.51 3.72 -20.91
C LYS A 181 -15.11 3.62 -20.28
N ILE A 182 -14.24 2.75 -20.81
CA ILE A 182 -12.84 2.63 -20.36
C ILE A 182 -12.08 3.93 -20.62
N ASN A 183 -12.16 4.45 -21.85
CA ASN A 183 -11.50 5.72 -22.21
C ASN A 183 -12.07 6.90 -21.42
N ILE A 184 -13.38 6.92 -21.20
CA ILE A 184 -14.04 7.96 -20.38
C ILE A 184 -13.50 7.90 -18.94
N ALA A 185 -13.50 6.73 -18.31
CA ALA A 185 -12.99 6.55 -16.95
C ALA A 185 -11.52 6.96 -16.83
N PHE A 186 -10.68 6.54 -17.78
CA PHE A 186 -9.27 6.91 -17.84
C PHE A 186 -9.07 8.43 -17.97
N MET A 187 -9.76 9.10 -18.89
CA MET A 187 -9.63 10.54 -19.09
C MET A 187 -10.13 11.35 -17.90
N HIS A 188 -11.21 10.91 -17.23
CA HIS A 188 -11.67 11.55 -16.00
C HIS A 188 -10.67 11.39 -14.87
N ALA A 189 -10.14 10.19 -14.68
CA ALA A 189 -9.13 9.92 -13.67
C ALA A 189 -7.85 10.72 -13.92
N LEU A 190 -7.42 10.87 -15.18
CA LEU A 190 -6.27 11.68 -15.55
C LEU A 190 -6.49 13.15 -15.19
N LYS A 191 -7.64 13.73 -15.56
CA LYS A 191 -7.97 15.12 -15.23
C LYS A 191 -7.99 15.37 -13.72
N ILE A 192 -8.67 14.51 -12.97
CA ILE A 192 -8.77 14.62 -11.52
C ILE A 192 -7.40 14.41 -10.86
N GLY A 193 -6.63 13.42 -11.33
CA GLY A 193 -5.28 13.13 -10.85
C GLY A 193 -4.34 14.31 -11.04
N ILE A 194 -4.32 14.92 -12.22
CA ILE A 194 -3.50 16.12 -12.49
C ILE A 194 -3.89 17.27 -11.55
N ILE A 195 -5.19 17.54 -11.38
CA ILE A 195 -5.65 18.61 -10.49
C ILE A 195 -5.18 18.37 -9.06
N ILE A 196 -5.35 17.14 -8.55
CA ILE A 196 -4.94 16.79 -7.19
C ILE A 196 -3.42 16.90 -7.04
N GLU A 197 -2.64 16.36 -7.97
CA GLU A 197 -1.17 16.40 -7.91
C GLU A 197 -0.63 17.83 -8.03
N VAL A 198 -1.25 18.70 -8.84
CA VAL A 198 -0.88 20.12 -8.89
C VAL A 198 -1.16 20.79 -7.55
N VAL A 199 -2.33 20.56 -6.95
CA VAL A 199 -2.67 21.13 -5.63
C VAL A 199 -1.72 20.61 -4.54
N VAL A 200 -1.45 19.31 -4.51
CA VAL A 200 -0.52 18.68 -3.57
C VAL A 200 0.89 19.21 -3.79
N GLY A 201 1.36 19.32 -5.03
CA GLY A 201 2.67 19.87 -5.37
C GLY A 201 2.85 21.31 -4.93
N ILE A 202 1.85 22.17 -5.18
CA ILE A 202 1.82 23.55 -4.69
C ILE A 202 1.85 23.59 -3.17
N ALA A 203 1.02 22.77 -2.51
CA ALA A 203 0.98 22.72 -1.05
C ALA A 203 2.33 22.27 -0.46
N VAL A 204 2.94 21.22 -1.02
CA VAL A 204 4.26 20.74 -0.59
C VAL A 204 5.33 21.80 -0.82
N PHE A 205 5.30 22.54 -1.93
CA PHE A 205 6.27 23.61 -2.20
C PHE A 205 6.19 24.73 -1.15
N PHE A 206 5.00 25.24 -0.86
CA PHE A 206 4.82 26.31 0.12
C PHE A 206 5.01 25.84 1.57
N LEU A 207 4.73 24.57 1.85
CA LEU A 207 4.89 23.98 3.18
C LEU A 207 6.22 23.26 3.37
N ALA A 208 7.14 23.32 2.40
CA ALA A 208 8.42 22.63 2.45
C ALA A 208 9.20 22.95 3.76
N PRO A 209 9.31 24.22 4.21
CA PRO A 209 9.98 24.53 5.48
C PRO A 209 9.34 23.83 6.69
N GLN A 210 8.00 23.81 6.76
CA GLN A 210 7.24 23.24 7.86
C GLN A 210 7.33 21.70 7.85
N ILE A 211 7.21 21.10 6.66
CA ILE A 211 7.37 19.64 6.46
C ILE A 211 8.79 19.24 6.89
N THR A 212 9.80 19.93 6.37
CA THR A 212 11.20 19.69 6.72
C THR A 212 11.45 19.82 8.21
N ALA A 213 10.90 20.84 8.87
CA ALA A 213 11.05 21.03 10.32
C ALA A 213 10.46 19.86 11.14
N VAL A 214 9.32 19.30 10.72
CA VAL A 214 8.69 18.15 11.38
C VAL A 214 9.55 16.89 11.21
N PHE A 215 10.04 16.64 10.00
CA PHE A 215 10.81 15.41 9.72
C PHE A 215 12.26 15.44 10.24
N THR A 216 12.87 16.62 10.36
CA THR A 216 14.26 16.78 10.86
C THR A 216 14.35 16.85 12.38
N ARG A 217 13.35 17.41 13.08
CA ARG A 217 13.28 17.41 14.56
C ARG A 217 13.23 15.99 15.15
N ALA A 218 12.59 15.05 14.46
CA ALA A 218 12.45 13.68 14.92
C ALA A 218 13.72 12.81 14.77
N GLN A 219 14.68 13.20 13.93
CA GLN A 219 15.83 12.36 13.55
C GLN A 219 17.17 12.79 14.14
N GLY A 220 17.22 13.80 15.02
CA GLY A 220 18.50 14.37 15.48
C GLY A 220 19.31 15.03 14.35
N ALA A 221 18.65 15.30 13.22
CA ALA A 221 19.23 15.73 11.96
C ALA A 221 18.93 17.23 11.70
N SER A 222 18.91 18.05 12.74
CA SER A 222 18.65 19.50 12.62
C SER A 222 19.66 20.20 11.71
N ARG A 223 20.86 19.65 11.56
CA ARG A 223 21.94 20.19 10.70
C ARG A 223 21.67 20.09 9.19
N ILE A 224 20.79 19.19 8.73
CA ILE A 224 20.46 19.02 7.30
C ILE A 224 19.17 19.73 6.87
N ALA A 225 18.53 20.48 7.77
CA ALA A 225 17.27 21.16 7.48
C ALA A 225 17.40 22.24 6.39
N GLY A 226 18.57 22.87 6.26
CA GLY A 226 18.83 23.88 5.22
C GLY A 226 18.93 23.29 3.81
N ASP A 227 19.33 22.02 3.67
CA ASP A 227 19.48 21.35 2.37
C ASP A 227 18.18 20.69 1.88
N LEU A 228 17.13 20.73 2.71
CA LEU A 228 15.81 20.13 2.47
C LEU A 228 14.74 21.16 2.05
N ILE A 229 15.05 22.46 2.14
CA ILE A 229 14.15 23.59 1.83
C ILE A 229 14.60 24.21 0.51
#